data_AF-A0A1D2NHL7-F1
#
_entry.id   AF-A0A1D2NHL7-F1
#
_cell.length_a   1.000
_cell.length_b   1.000
_cell.length_c   1.000
_cell.angle_alpha   90.00
_cell.angle_beta   90.00
_cell.angle_gamma   90.00
#
_symmetry.space_group_name_H-M   'P 1'
#
loop_
_entity.id
_entity.type
_entity.pdbx_description
1 polymer ?
#
loop_
_entity_poly.entity_id
_entity_poly.type
_entity_poly.pdbx_seq_one_letter_code
_entity_poly.pdbx_strand_id
1 'polypeptide(L)'
;MSTPRGLSTKEKLLGIVDDVETIVKELLETTIAQKQDKLSHGEQSQIIQLLMSKNDDFKSTLNLACEQQEIDQKMLQLASEVYKHDQEIQMLQKHLKEADTLLSTALFQAKQKLDQIQKAQTHQVGSEDLIRFAHRISSTNAVAAPATWAPGDPRRPYPTDIEMRMGLLARINDMPISQVLENMAPSTRGGEHQYPNFTQQPWYVASSDVSSSVSSLFANIPEPTVRGNTNHDDVEVMSTDSSSSSSSDSQ
;
A
#
# COMPACT_ATOMS: atom_id res chain seq x y z
N MET A 1 0.99 -24.05 -36.50
CA MET A 1 0.39 -24.80 -37.63
C MET A 1 -0.60 -23.89 -38.30
N SER A 2 -0.21 -23.26 -39.42
CA SER A 2 -1.10 -22.39 -40.19
C SER A 2 -1.81 -23.26 -41.20
N THR A 3 -3.09 -23.55 -40.97
CA THR A 3 -3.95 -24.15 -41.99
C THR A 3 -4.02 -23.19 -43.18
N PRO A 4 -4.05 -23.70 -44.43
CA PRO A 4 -4.28 -22.85 -45.59
C PRO A 4 -5.60 -22.11 -45.37
N ARG A 5 -5.61 -20.79 -45.54
CA ARG A 5 -6.82 -19.98 -45.45
C ARG A 5 -7.77 -20.45 -46.55
N GLY A 6 -8.62 -21.42 -46.22
CA GLY A 6 -9.84 -21.66 -46.97
C GLY A 6 -10.65 -20.37 -47.00
N LEU A 7 -11.39 -20.14 -48.08
CA LEU A 7 -12.27 -18.98 -48.22
C LEU A 7 -13.14 -18.86 -46.96
N SER A 8 -13.28 -17.65 -46.42
CA SER A 8 -14.15 -17.44 -45.27
C SER A 8 -15.60 -17.79 -45.65
N THR A 9 -16.40 -18.20 -44.66
CA THR A 9 -17.83 -18.48 -44.88
C THR A 9 -18.56 -17.29 -45.52
N LYS A 10 -18.14 -16.07 -45.19
CA LYS A 10 -18.62 -14.83 -45.81
C LYS A 10 -18.28 -14.74 -47.30
N GLU A 11 -17.02 -14.95 -47.66
CA GLU A 11 -16.57 -14.91 -49.06
C GLU A 11 -17.22 -16.02 -49.89
N LYS A 12 -17.42 -17.20 -49.29
CA LYS A 12 -18.13 -18.31 -49.93
C LYS A 12 -19.60 -17.99 -50.17
N LEU A 13 -20.30 -17.39 -49.20
CA LEU A 13 -21.68 -16.93 -49.38
C LEU A 13 -21.79 -15.86 -50.47
N LEU A 14 -20.86 -14.90 -50.50
CA LEU A 14 -20.84 -13.86 -51.52
C LEU A 14 -20.67 -14.44 -52.93
N GLY A 15 -19.70 -15.36 -53.10
CA GLY A 15 -19.48 -16.03 -54.38
C GLY A 15 -20.68 -16.85 -54.85
N ILE A 16 -21.40 -17.52 -53.94
CA ILE A 16 -22.63 -18.24 -54.31
C ILE A 16 -23.72 -17.28 -54.78
N VAL A 17 -23.84 -16.09 -54.17
CA VAL A 17 -24.80 -15.07 -54.59
C VAL A 17 -24.45 -14.53 -55.98
N ASP A 18 -23.17 -14.24 -56.24
CA ASP A 18 -22.69 -13.78 -57.55
C ASP A 18 -22.90 -14.85 -58.65
N ASP A 19 -22.68 -16.12 -58.32
CA ASP A 19 -22.97 -17.26 -59.20
C ASP A 19 -24.47 -17.36 -59.51
N VAL A 20 -25.34 -17.24 -58.50
CA VAL A 20 -26.80 -17.25 -58.67
C VAL A 20 -27.26 -16.07 -59.53
N GLU A 21 -26.70 -14.87 -59.33
CA GLU A 21 -26.99 -13.70 -60.17
C GLU A 21 -26.64 -13.97 -61.64
N THR A 22 -25.47 -14.56 -61.89
CA THR A 22 -25.01 -14.89 -63.25
C THR A 22 -25.92 -15.92 -63.90
N ILE A 23 -26.28 -17.00 -63.20
CA ILE A 23 -27.19 -18.04 -63.70
C ILE A 23 -28.58 -17.48 -64.00
N VAL A 24 -29.10 -16.59 -63.15
CA VAL A 24 -30.41 -15.96 -63.35
C VAL A 24 -30.40 -15.00 -64.55
N LYS A 25 -29.30 -14.26 -64.77
CA LYS A 25 -29.13 -13.43 -65.97
C LYS A 25 -29.17 -14.27 -67.24
N GLU A 26 -28.41 -15.36 -67.30
CA GLU A 26 -28.41 -16.28 -68.45
C GLU A 26 -29.80 -16.92 -68.68
N LEU A 27 -30.51 -17.30 -67.61
CA LEU A 27 -31.87 -17.85 -67.70
C LEU A 27 -32.89 -16.83 -68.25
N LEU A 28 -32.77 -15.56 -67.84
CA LEU A 28 -33.65 -14.48 -68.32
C LEU A 28 -33.35 -14.13 -69.79
N GLU A 29 -32.08 -13.99 -70.16
CA GLU A 29 -31.67 -13.70 -71.54
C GLU A 29 -32.18 -14.78 -72.51
N THR A 30 -32.10 -16.05 -72.10
CA THR A 30 -32.55 -17.19 -72.91
C THR A 30 -34.07 -17.36 -72.96
N THR A 31 -34.78 -16.81 -71.98
CA THR A 31 -36.26 -16.74 -72.00
C THR A 31 -36.76 -15.63 -72.93
N ILE A 32 -36.04 -14.51 -73.01
CA ILE A 32 -36.39 -13.33 -73.81
C ILE A 32 -35.94 -13.49 -75.29
N ALA A 33 -34.97 -14.36 -75.57
CA ALA A 33 -34.43 -14.61 -76.92
C ALA A 33 -35.51 -14.98 -77.97
N GLN A 34 -35.30 -14.52 -79.22
CA GLN A 34 -36.18 -14.80 -80.36
C GLN A 34 -36.15 -16.30 -80.73
N LYS A 35 -37.23 -16.82 -81.36
CA LYS A 35 -37.44 -18.26 -81.64
C LYS A 35 -36.28 -19.00 -82.33
N GLN A 36 -35.38 -18.31 -83.02
CA GLN A 36 -34.23 -18.88 -83.73
C GLN A 36 -32.98 -19.05 -82.84
N ASP A 37 -32.92 -18.36 -81.70
CA ASP A 37 -31.80 -18.34 -80.72
C ASP A 37 -32.18 -18.94 -79.36
N LYS A 38 -33.33 -19.62 -79.28
CA LYS A 38 -33.76 -20.28 -78.04
C LYS A 38 -32.87 -21.50 -77.78
N LEU A 39 -32.27 -21.53 -76.59
CA LEU A 39 -31.61 -22.72 -76.06
C LEU A 39 -32.50 -23.96 -76.18
N SER A 40 -31.85 -25.10 -76.42
CA SER A 40 -32.52 -26.40 -76.41
C SER A 40 -33.18 -26.65 -75.06
N HIS A 41 -34.31 -27.36 -75.04
CA HIS A 41 -35.00 -27.72 -73.81
C HIS A 41 -34.09 -28.46 -72.80
N GLY A 42 -33.09 -29.19 -73.31
CA GLY A 42 -32.06 -29.83 -72.48
C GLY A 42 -31.14 -28.84 -71.77
N GLU A 43 -30.71 -27.77 -72.45
CA GLU A 43 -29.82 -26.73 -71.89
C GLU A 43 -30.57 -25.87 -70.85
N GLN A 44 -31.84 -25.55 -71.12
CA GLN A 44 -32.71 -24.89 -70.13
C GLN A 44 -32.88 -25.72 -68.85
N SER A 45 -33.09 -27.04 -69.00
CA SER A 45 -33.18 -27.95 -67.86
C SER A 45 -31.88 -27.99 -67.05
N GLN A 46 -30.73 -27.94 -67.74
CA GLN A 46 -29.42 -27.95 -67.11
C GLN A 46 -29.11 -26.66 -66.33
N ILE A 47 -29.52 -25.49 -66.84
CA ILE A 47 -29.42 -24.20 -66.13
C ILE A 47 -30.30 -24.21 -64.86
N ILE A 48 -31.52 -24.74 -64.96
CA ILE A 48 -32.42 -24.86 -63.80
C ILE A 48 -31.85 -25.82 -62.74
N GLN A 49 -31.27 -26.96 -63.16
CA GLN A 49 -30.60 -27.88 -62.23
C GLN A 49 -29.38 -27.23 -61.56
N LEU A 50 -28.59 -26.45 -62.29
CA LEU A 50 -27.46 -25.71 -61.74
C LEU A 50 -27.91 -24.66 -60.71
N LEU A 51 -29.00 -23.96 -60.99
CA LEU A 51 -29.60 -22.99 -60.05
C LEU A 51 -30.09 -23.69 -58.77
N MET A 52 -30.76 -24.84 -58.90
CA MET A 52 -31.20 -25.63 -57.74
C MET A 52 -30.01 -26.11 -56.90
N SER A 53 -28.95 -26.60 -57.56
CA SER A 53 -27.70 -27.01 -56.91
C SER A 53 -27.07 -25.86 -56.11
N LYS A 54 -26.94 -24.68 -56.72
CA LYS A 54 -26.40 -23.48 -56.05
C LYS A 54 -27.27 -22.99 -54.90
N ASN A 55 -28.59 -23.12 -55.01
CA ASN A 55 -29.51 -22.81 -53.93
C ASN A 55 -29.36 -23.78 -52.74
N ASP A 56 -29.09 -25.05 -52.97
CA ASP A 56 -28.82 -26.02 -51.90
C ASP A 56 -27.44 -25.76 -51.25
N ASP A 57 -26.43 -25.43 -52.04
CA ASP A 57 -25.12 -24.97 -51.55
C ASP A 57 -25.25 -23.70 -50.70
N PHE A 58 -26.09 -22.75 -51.12
CA PHE A 58 -26.35 -21.52 -50.36
C PHE A 58 -26.97 -21.84 -49.00
N LYS A 59 -28.01 -22.66 -48.96
CA LYS A 59 -28.66 -23.08 -47.70
C LYS A 59 -27.69 -23.79 -46.76
N SER A 60 -26.87 -24.70 -47.29
CA SER A 60 -25.85 -25.40 -46.51
C SER A 60 -24.83 -24.43 -45.91
N THR A 61 -24.35 -23.48 -46.70
CA THR A 61 -23.37 -22.47 -46.25
C THR A 61 -24.00 -21.47 -45.27
N LEU A 62 -25.29 -21.17 -45.41
CA LEU A 62 -26.04 -20.32 -44.48
C LEU A 62 -26.22 -20.98 -43.11
N ASN A 63 -26.52 -22.28 -43.07
CA ASN A 63 -26.62 -23.03 -41.81
C ASN A 63 -25.28 -23.03 -41.06
N LEU A 64 -24.17 -23.24 -41.78
CA LEU A 64 -22.83 -23.16 -41.20
C LEU A 64 -22.54 -21.77 -40.63
N ALA A 65 -22.95 -20.70 -41.31
CA ALA A 65 -22.81 -19.34 -40.79
C ALA A 65 -23.61 -19.11 -39.49
N CYS A 66 -24.81 -19.69 -39.38
CA CYS A 66 -25.61 -19.64 -38.15
C CYS A 66 -24.92 -20.38 -36.99
N GLU A 67 -24.38 -21.57 -37.23
CA GLU A 67 -23.61 -22.32 -36.23
C GLU A 67 -22.37 -21.53 -35.78
N GLN A 68 -21.66 -20.89 -36.73
CA GLN A 68 -20.52 -20.03 -36.42
C GLN A 68 -20.91 -18.86 -35.51
N GLN A 69 -22.07 -18.23 -35.78
CA GLN A 69 -22.59 -17.13 -34.96
C GLN A 69 -22.87 -17.58 -33.53
N GLU A 70 -23.45 -18.77 -33.32
CA GLU A 70 -23.68 -19.29 -31.96
C GLU A 70 -22.36 -19.55 -31.21
N ILE A 71 -21.35 -20.06 -31.91
CA ILE A 71 -20.01 -20.26 -31.34
C ILE A 71 -19.38 -18.92 -30.97
N ASP A 72 -19.49 -17.92 -31.84
CA ASP A 72 -18.95 -16.57 -31.58
C ASP A 72 -19.64 -15.92 -30.37
N GLN A 73 -20.96 -16.09 -30.21
CA GLN A 73 -21.67 -15.61 -29.02
C GLN A 73 -21.15 -16.27 -27.75
N LYS A 74 -20.97 -17.61 -27.76
CA LYS A 74 -20.40 -18.34 -26.62
C LYS A 74 -18.97 -17.89 -26.33
N MET A 75 -18.18 -17.63 -27.37
CA MET A 75 -16.81 -17.14 -27.24
C MET A 75 -16.76 -15.76 -26.60
N LEU A 76 -17.64 -14.84 -27.00
CA LEU A 76 -17.74 -13.50 -26.40
C LEU A 76 -18.18 -13.57 -24.95
N GLN A 77 -19.16 -14.42 -24.63
CA GLN A 77 -19.60 -14.63 -23.25
C GLN A 77 -18.46 -15.17 -22.38
N LEU A 78 -17.74 -16.19 -22.86
CA LEU A 78 -16.61 -16.75 -22.13
C LEU A 78 -15.48 -15.73 -21.95
N ALA A 79 -15.18 -14.93 -22.98
CA ALA A 79 -14.19 -13.86 -22.90
C ALA A 79 -14.57 -12.80 -21.84
N SER A 80 -15.85 -12.46 -21.73
CA SER A 80 -16.34 -11.54 -20.70
C SER A 80 -16.20 -12.11 -19.29
N GLU A 81 -16.42 -13.42 -19.14
CA GLU A 81 -16.28 -14.11 -17.86
C GLU A 81 -14.81 -14.20 -17.43
N VAL A 82 -13.91 -14.56 -18.37
CA VAL A 82 -12.46 -14.53 -18.13
C VAL A 82 -11.99 -13.15 -17.70
N TYR A 83 -12.46 -12.09 -18.38
CA TYR A 83 -12.13 -10.72 -17.99
C TYR A 83 -12.57 -10.39 -16.56
N LYS A 84 -13.77 -10.84 -16.16
CA LYS A 84 -14.27 -10.65 -14.79
C LYS A 84 -13.39 -11.39 -13.77
N HIS A 85 -13.06 -12.64 -14.03
CA HIS A 85 -12.20 -13.44 -13.16
C HIS A 85 -10.80 -12.83 -13.03
N ASP A 86 -10.24 -12.31 -14.12
CA ASP A 86 -8.94 -11.61 -14.10
C ASP A 86 -8.99 -10.36 -13.20
N GLN A 87 -10.08 -9.59 -13.23
CA GLN A 87 -10.27 -8.45 -12.33
C GLN A 87 -10.34 -8.88 -10.86
N GLU A 88 -11.07 -9.97 -10.57
CA GLU A 88 -11.16 -10.53 -9.21
C GLU A 88 -9.80 -11.03 -8.71
N ILE A 89 -9.01 -11.69 -9.57
CA ILE A 89 -7.64 -12.12 -9.25
C ILE A 89 -6.75 -10.92 -8.94
N GLN A 90 -6.82 -9.86 -9.74
CA GLN A 90 -6.04 -8.63 -9.49
C GLN A 90 -6.39 -7.98 -8.16
N MET A 91 -7.68 -7.89 -7.83
CA MET A 91 -8.14 -7.37 -6.54
C MET A 91 -7.66 -8.24 -5.38
N LEU A 92 -7.76 -9.57 -5.49
CA LEU A 92 -7.29 -10.48 -4.46
C LEU A 92 -5.77 -10.38 -4.26
N GLN A 93 -5.00 -10.27 -5.35
CA GLN A 93 -3.55 -10.09 -5.28
C GLN A 93 -3.17 -8.79 -4.57
N LYS A 94 -3.92 -7.70 -4.82
CA LYS A 94 -3.72 -6.42 -4.13
C LYS A 94 -3.95 -6.56 -2.63
N HIS A 95 -5.07 -7.15 -2.23
CA HIS A 95 -5.39 -7.35 -0.81
C HIS A 95 -4.39 -8.28 -0.11
N LEU A 96 -3.88 -9.30 -0.81
CA LEU A 96 -2.86 -10.18 -0.24
C LEU A 96 -1.55 -9.43 0.03
N LYS A 97 -1.13 -8.55 -0.89
CA LYS A 97 0.05 -7.69 -0.69
C LYS A 97 -0.16 -6.71 0.48
N GLU A 98 -1.33 -6.09 0.56
CA GLU A 98 -1.68 -5.20 1.67
C GLU A 98 -1.62 -5.95 3.02
N ALA A 99 -2.22 -7.15 3.08
CA ALA A 99 -2.19 -7.99 4.28
C ALA A 99 -0.77 -8.41 4.68
N ASP A 100 0.09 -8.76 3.71
CA ASP A 100 1.48 -9.12 3.95
C ASP A 100 2.28 -7.95 4.54
N THR A 101 2.10 -6.74 4.00
CA THR A 101 2.78 -5.54 4.54
C THR A 101 2.32 -5.19 5.96
N LEU A 102 1.02 -5.32 6.24
CA LEU A 102 0.45 -5.09 7.56
C LEU A 102 0.97 -6.12 8.56
N LEU A 103 0.98 -7.39 8.19
CA LEU A 103 1.45 -8.48 9.04
C LEU A 103 2.96 -8.36 9.31
N SER A 104 3.75 -8.02 8.29
CA SER A 104 5.20 -7.78 8.45
C SER A 104 5.48 -6.65 9.44
N THR A 105 4.72 -5.56 9.35
CA THR A 105 4.83 -4.42 10.28
C THR A 105 4.42 -4.82 11.69
N ALA A 106 3.29 -5.51 11.85
CA ALA A 106 2.81 -5.98 13.14
C ALA A 106 3.81 -6.95 13.80
N LEU A 107 4.42 -7.85 13.02
CA LEU A 107 5.41 -8.80 13.51
C LEU A 107 6.70 -8.10 13.94
N PHE A 108 7.15 -7.10 13.19
CA PHE A 108 8.31 -6.29 13.58
C PHE A 108 8.06 -5.55 14.91
N GLN A 109 6.90 -4.89 15.05
CA GLN A 109 6.52 -4.21 16.27
C GLN A 109 6.37 -5.17 17.45
N ALA A 110 5.79 -6.35 17.24
CA ALA A 110 5.65 -7.38 18.26
C ALA A 110 7.03 -7.87 18.76
N LYS A 111 7.98 -8.09 17.86
CA LYS A 111 9.37 -8.44 18.22
C LYS A 111 10.04 -7.34 19.02
N GLN A 112 9.91 -6.09 18.60
CA GLN A 112 10.47 -4.95 19.34
C GLN A 112 9.88 -4.84 20.76
N LYS A 113 8.57 -5.06 20.91
CA LYS A 113 7.91 -5.09 22.23
C LYS A 113 8.39 -6.27 23.07
N LEU A 114 8.61 -7.44 22.48
CA LEU A 114 9.14 -8.60 23.18
C LEU A 114 10.54 -8.32 23.74
N ASP A 115 11.42 -7.70 22.94
CA ASP A 115 12.76 -7.31 23.39
C ASP A 115 12.69 -6.30 24.54
N GLN A 116 11.76 -5.34 24.48
CA GLN A 116 11.53 -4.40 25.58
C GLN A 116 11.04 -5.10 26.86
N ILE A 117 10.14 -6.08 26.74
CA ILE A 117 9.67 -6.89 27.87
C ILE A 117 10.84 -7.67 28.48
N GLN A 118 11.69 -8.30 27.67
CA GLN A 118 12.86 -9.03 28.17
C GLN A 118 13.86 -8.10 28.88
N LYS A 119 14.10 -6.91 28.32
CA LYS A 119 14.93 -5.87 28.98
C LYS A 119 14.32 -5.42 30.31
N ALA A 120 13.00 -5.24 30.38
CA ALA A 120 12.31 -4.86 31.60
C ALA A 120 12.31 -6.00 32.64
N GLN A 121 12.21 -7.26 32.21
CA GLN A 121 12.29 -8.43 33.10
C GLN A 121 13.70 -8.59 33.70
N THR A 122 14.75 -8.39 32.91
CA THR A 122 16.15 -8.45 33.40
C THR A 122 16.46 -7.31 34.37
N HIS A 123 15.88 -6.12 34.14
CA HIS A 123 16.08 -4.92 34.97
C HIS A 123 14.79 -4.56 35.72
N GLN A 124 14.20 -5.53 36.42
CA GLN A 124 12.97 -5.30 37.16
C GLN A 124 13.24 -4.31 38.31
N VAL A 125 12.54 -3.18 38.29
CA VAL A 125 12.57 -2.20 39.38
C VAL A 125 11.49 -2.56 40.40
N GLY A 126 11.87 -2.69 41.68
CA GLY A 126 10.92 -2.93 42.76
C GLY A 126 9.96 -1.75 42.90
N SER A 127 8.65 -2.04 43.05
CA SER A 127 7.63 -1.00 43.23
C SER A 127 7.90 -0.11 44.44
N GLU A 128 8.45 -0.67 45.51
CA GLU A 128 8.84 0.07 46.73
C GLU A 128 9.92 1.11 46.47
N ASP A 129 10.92 0.78 45.66
CA ASP A 129 11.98 1.74 45.30
C ASP A 129 11.41 2.83 44.39
N LEU A 130 10.55 2.47 43.44
CA LEU A 130 9.86 3.44 42.59
C LEU A 130 9.01 4.41 43.41
N ILE A 131 8.25 3.91 44.40
CA ILE A 131 7.45 4.72 45.32
C ILE A 131 8.35 5.61 46.18
N ARG A 132 9.42 5.06 46.76
CA ARG A 132 10.36 5.82 47.59
C ARG A 132 11.04 6.94 46.81
N PHE A 133 11.54 6.66 45.60
CA PHE A 133 12.17 7.65 44.75
C PHE A 133 11.16 8.66 44.21
N ALA A 134 9.95 8.24 43.81
CA ALA A 134 8.90 9.15 43.39
C ALA A 134 8.49 10.10 44.52
N HIS A 135 8.31 9.60 45.75
CA HIS A 135 8.05 10.42 46.93
C HIS A 135 9.21 11.36 47.24
N ARG A 136 10.45 10.87 47.18
CA ARG A 136 11.66 11.69 47.38
C ARG A 136 11.72 12.83 46.35
N ILE A 137 11.57 12.51 45.07
CA ILE A 137 11.58 13.51 43.99
C ILE A 137 10.44 14.52 44.19
N SER A 138 9.24 14.05 44.53
CA SER A 138 8.07 14.91 44.73
C SER A 138 8.15 15.78 46.00
N SER A 139 8.89 15.34 47.02
CA SER A 139 9.05 16.07 48.29
C SER A 139 10.26 17.01 48.29
N THR A 140 11.34 16.69 47.56
CA THR A 140 12.54 17.51 47.51
C THR A 140 12.55 18.50 46.34
N ASN A 141 11.85 18.22 45.24
CA ASN A 141 11.94 19.02 44.01
C ASN A 141 10.54 19.45 43.53
N ALA A 142 10.40 20.65 42.96
CA ALA A 142 9.21 20.97 42.19
C ALA A 142 9.21 20.19 40.87
N VAL A 143 8.08 19.55 40.55
CA VAL A 143 7.86 18.78 39.31
C VAL A 143 7.95 19.69 38.07
N ALA A 144 7.72 20.99 38.22
CA ALA A 144 7.89 22.00 37.19
C ALA A 144 8.29 23.35 37.80
N ALA A 145 8.97 24.19 37.02
CA ALA A 145 9.37 25.55 37.39
C ALA A 145 8.14 26.48 37.51
N PRO A 146 7.78 26.98 38.71
CA PRO A 146 6.70 27.95 38.83
C PRO A 146 7.10 29.30 38.22
N ALA A 147 6.14 30.08 37.74
CA ALA A 147 6.40 31.41 37.17
C ALA A 147 7.06 32.41 38.15
N THR A 148 7.06 32.11 39.45
CA THR A 148 7.68 32.90 40.52
C THR A 148 9.08 32.42 40.90
N TRP A 149 9.72 31.56 40.10
CA TRP A 149 11.08 31.06 40.39
C TRP A 149 12.08 32.21 40.42
N ALA A 150 12.72 32.40 41.56
CA ALA A 150 13.76 33.41 41.76
C ALA A 150 15.08 32.76 42.21
N PRO A 151 16.24 33.40 41.93
CA PRO A 151 17.52 32.98 42.48
C PRO A 151 17.47 32.92 44.02
N GLY A 152 17.35 31.72 44.57
CA GLY A 152 17.20 31.50 46.01
C GLY A 152 16.11 30.50 46.39
N ASP A 153 15.17 30.20 45.48
CA ASP A 153 14.04 29.28 45.72
C ASP A 153 14.48 27.81 45.97
N PRO A 154 14.24 27.24 47.17
CA PRO A 154 14.56 25.85 47.51
C PRO A 154 13.86 24.78 46.68
N ARG A 155 12.80 25.12 45.93
CA ARG A 155 11.99 24.17 45.14
C ARG A 155 12.64 23.77 43.80
N ARG A 156 13.85 24.24 43.51
CA ARG A 156 14.58 23.98 42.26
C ARG A 156 15.09 22.54 42.16
N PRO A 157 15.06 21.91 40.96
CA PRO A 157 15.47 20.52 40.76
C PRO A 157 16.99 20.33 40.68
N TYR A 158 17.79 21.40 40.75
CA TYR A 158 19.24 21.37 40.67
C TYR A 158 19.89 21.96 41.94
N PRO A 159 21.08 21.49 42.34
CA PRO A 159 21.78 21.99 43.53
C PRO A 159 22.12 23.49 43.42
N THR A 160 21.99 24.22 44.53
CA THR A 160 22.46 25.61 44.65
C THR A 160 23.96 25.74 44.73
N ASP A 161 24.46 26.94 44.44
CA ASP A 161 25.85 27.31 44.73
C ASP A 161 26.24 27.10 46.18
N ILE A 162 25.34 27.34 47.13
CA ILE A 162 25.62 27.10 48.55
C ILE A 162 25.66 25.61 48.88
N GLU A 163 24.73 24.80 48.36
CA GLU A 163 24.76 23.33 48.52
C GLU A 163 25.97 22.71 47.85
N MET A 164 26.37 23.20 46.67
CA MET A 164 27.60 22.78 45.98
C MET A 164 28.85 23.13 46.79
N ARG A 165 28.95 24.35 47.33
CA ARG A 165 30.06 24.77 48.22
C ARG A 165 30.08 24.04 49.56
N MET A 166 28.92 23.65 50.07
CA MET A 166 28.82 22.87 51.31
C MET A 166 29.07 21.37 51.08
N GLY A 167 29.03 20.93 49.83
CA GLY A 167 29.24 19.55 49.42
C GLY A 167 30.65 19.04 49.71
N LEU A 168 30.78 17.71 49.74
CA LEU A 168 32.03 17.02 50.03
C LEU A 168 33.16 17.43 49.07
N LEU A 169 32.83 17.57 47.79
CA LEU A 169 33.79 17.95 46.74
C LEU A 169 34.43 19.33 46.97
N ALA A 170 33.66 20.32 47.41
CA ALA A 170 34.18 21.66 47.71
C ALA A 170 35.06 21.64 48.97
N ARG A 171 34.67 20.90 50.01
CA ARG A 171 35.46 20.77 51.25
C ARG A 171 36.81 20.07 51.05
N ILE A 172 36.89 19.11 50.11
CA ILE A 172 38.13 18.42 49.76
C ILE A 172 39.12 19.40 49.11
N ASN A 173 38.63 20.38 48.35
CA ASN A 173 39.47 21.38 47.69
C ASN A 173 40.04 22.42 48.68
N ASP A 174 39.33 22.70 49.78
CA ASP A 174 39.74 23.67 50.80
C ASP A 174 40.58 23.05 51.96
N MET A 175 40.70 21.73 52.03
CA MET A 175 41.55 21.03 53.01
C MET A 175 42.91 20.66 52.42
N PRO A 176 44.02 20.76 53.18
CA PRO A 176 45.28 20.18 52.74
C PRO A 176 45.10 18.67 52.59
N ILE A 177 45.50 18.12 51.44
CA ILE A 177 45.35 16.70 51.03
C ILE A 177 45.70 15.68 52.15
N SER A 178 46.61 16.06 53.06
CA SER A 178 46.99 15.28 54.25
C SER A 178 45.86 15.06 55.27
N GLN A 179 44.97 16.02 55.48
CA GLN A 179 43.87 15.94 56.46
C GLN A 179 42.61 15.24 55.90
N VAL A 180 42.45 15.23 54.57
CA VAL A 180 41.32 14.57 53.89
C VAL A 180 41.38 13.04 54.06
N LEU A 181 42.59 12.48 54.02
CA LEU A 181 42.81 11.04 54.14
C LEU A 181 42.51 10.51 55.57
N GLU A 182 42.72 11.33 56.59
CA GLU A 182 42.47 10.98 58.01
C GLU A 182 40.99 11.09 58.38
N ASN A 183 40.27 12.07 57.80
CA ASN A 183 38.83 12.27 58.02
C ASN A 183 37.93 11.33 57.18
N MET A 184 38.49 10.63 56.19
CA MET A 184 37.79 9.61 55.38
C MET A 184 37.93 8.17 55.92
N ALA A 185 38.59 7.97 57.06
CA ALA A 185 38.61 6.67 57.72
C ALA A 185 37.19 6.29 58.19
N PRO A 186 36.66 5.11 57.80
CA PRO A 186 35.32 4.71 58.19
C PRO A 186 35.28 4.39 59.67
N SER A 187 34.50 5.17 60.44
CA SER A 187 34.00 4.69 61.73
C SER A 187 33.04 3.54 61.43
N THR A 188 33.54 2.32 61.59
CA THR A 188 32.83 1.06 61.43
C THR A 188 31.73 0.96 62.49
N ARG A 189 30.50 1.38 62.16
CA ARG A 189 29.29 0.83 62.80
C ARG A 189 28.24 0.48 61.74
N GLY A 190 28.28 -0.79 61.36
CA GLY A 190 27.15 -1.68 61.05
C GLY A 190 26.04 -1.15 60.14
N GLY A 191 25.99 -1.68 58.92
CA GLY A 191 24.84 -1.59 58.03
C GLY A 191 25.24 -1.87 56.58
N GLU A 192 25.41 -3.15 56.22
CA GLU A 192 25.55 -3.58 54.83
C GLU A 192 24.28 -3.22 54.05
N HIS A 193 24.34 -2.16 53.26
CA HIS A 193 23.42 -1.92 52.15
C HIS A 193 24.25 -1.65 50.90
N GLN A 194 24.31 -2.67 50.06
CA GLN A 194 25.03 -2.69 48.79
C GLN A 194 24.21 -1.91 47.76
N TYR A 195 24.59 -0.66 47.50
CA TYR A 195 24.04 0.10 46.38
C TYR A 195 24.73 -0.38 45.08
N PRO A 196 23.99 -0.63 44.00
CA PRO A 196 24.60 -0.92 42.71
C PRO A 196 25.34 0.32 42.20
N ASN A 197 26.51 0.07 41.61
CA ASN A 197 27.46 1.04 41.09
C ASN A 197 26.77 2.00 40.08
N PHE A 198 26.59 3.26 40.48
CA PHE A 198 26.05 4.31 39.60
C PHE A 198 27.17 4.78 38.66
N THR A 199 27.23 4.19 37.46
CA THR A 199 28.01 4.74 36.35
C THR A 199 27.38 6.07 35.92
N GLN A 200 28.07 7.16 36.20
CA GLN A 200 27.71 8.51 35.75
C GLN A 200 27.69 8.53 34.21
N GLN A 201 26.49 8.53 33.63
CA GLN A 201 26.28 8.97 32.26
C GLN A 201 26.09 10.50 32.26
N PRO A 202 26.75 11.26 31.37
CA PRO A 202 26.60 12.71 31.29
C PRO A 202 25.16 13.09 30.89
N TRP A 203 24.57 14.06 31.59
CA TRP A 203 23.22 14.60 31.34
C TRP A 203 23.16 15.61 30.16
N TYR A 204 24.01 15.44 29.15
CA TYR A 204 23.89 16.21 27.91
C TYR A 204 22.97 15.46 26.95
N VAL A 205 21.66 15.67 27.10
CA VAL A 205 20.74 15.52 25.97
C VAL A 205 20.96 16.76 25.10
N ALA A 206 21.72 16.61 24.02
CA ALA A 206 21.61 17.52 22.91
C ALA A 206 20.14 17.48 22.46
N SER A 207 19.47 18.63 22.53
CA SER A 207 18.17 18.81 21.90
C SER A 207 18.37 18.67 20.40
N SER A 208 18.15 17.47 19.87
CA SER A 208 17.86 17.26 18.46
C SER A 208 16.38 16.93 18.36
N ASP A 209 15.64 17.84 17.77
CA ASP A 209 14.22 17.78 17.52
C ASP A 209 13.77 16.39 17.02
N VAL A 210 12.82 15.79 17.74
CA VAL A 210 12.03 14.68 17.22
C VAL A 210 10.90 15.24 16.36
N SER A 211 11.25 15.73 15.18
CA SER A 211 10.30 15.95 14.08
C SER A 211 10.62 14.95 12.96
N SER A 212 9.85 13.87 12.92
CA SER A 212 9.42 13.14 11.73
C SER A 212 10.31 13.20 10.47
N SER A 213 11.12 12.17 10.25
CA SER A 213 11.71 11.89 8.92
C SER A 213 11.52 10.41 8.55
N VAL A 214 10.33 10.08 8.05
CA VAL A 214 10.05 8.82 7.33
C VAL A 214 9.99 9.02 5.81
N SER A 215 10.35 10.20 5.29
CA SER A 215 10.22 10.53 3.87
C SER A 215 11.50 10.35 3.03
N SER A 216 12.62 9.89 3.61
CA SER A 216 13.93 9.90 2.95
C SER A 216 14.46 8.54 2.45
N LEU A 217 13.66 7.46 2.51
CA LEU A 217 14.10 6.12 2.06
C LEU A 217 13.78 5.78 0.59
N PHE A 218 13.23 6.69 -0.21
CA PHE A 218 12.89 6.43 -1.62
C PHE A 218 13.67 7.26 -2.66
N ALA A 219 14.65 8.06 -2.26
CA ALA A 219 15.41 8.90 -3.19
C ALA A 219 16.78 8.28 -3.54
N ASN A 220 16.81 7.22 -4.34
CA ASN A 220 18.01 6.85 -5.13
C ASN A 220 17.74 5.76 -6.20
N ILE A 221 16.87 6.05 -7.17
CA ILE A 221 16.87 5.36 -8.46
C ILE A 221 17.03 6.43 -9.55
N PRO A 222 18.07 6.37 -10.40
CA PRO A 222 18.21 7.30 -11.52
C PRO A 222 17.37 6.79 -12.71
N GLU A 223 16.48 7.62 -13.23
CA GLU A 223 15.82 7.40 -14.53
C GLU A 223 15.89 8.67 -15.41
N PRO A 224 15.83 8.51 -16.75
CA PRO A 224 16.37 9.46 -17.70
C PRO A 224 15.42 10.60 -18.10
N THR A 225 16.07 11.65 -18.56
CA THR A 225 15.63 12.88 -19.22
C THR A 225 14.40 12.77 -20.13
N VAL A 226 13.32 13.48 -19.79
CA VAL A 226 12.41 14.13 -20.78
C VAL A 226 11.91 15.48 -20.23
N ARG A 227 12.04 16.52 -21.07
CA ARG A 227 11.65 17.92 -20.87
C ARG A 227 10.14 18.12 -20.68
N GLY A 228 9.73 19.09 -19.85
CA GLY A 228 8.34 19.60 -19.83
C GLY A 228 8.04 20.67 -18.76
N ASN A 229 8.31 21.93 -19.13
CA ASN A 229 7.85 23.23 -18.62
C ASN A 229 6.74 23.36 -17.53
N THR A 230 7.03 24.25 -16.55
CA THR A 230 6.17 25.32 -15.98
C THR A 230 4.80 24.99 -15.36
N ASN A 231 4.63 25.15 -14.03
CA ASN A 231 4.18 26.39 -13.35
C ASN A 231 3.81 26.18 -11.88
N HIS A 232 3.83 27.31 -11.18
CA HIS A 232 3.72 27.59 -9.76
C HIS A 232 2.25 27.66 -9.29
N ASP A 233 2.05 27.53 -7.97
CA ASP A 233 0.90 27.96 -7.16
C ASP A 233 -0.34 27.05 -7.11
N ASP A 234 -0.55 26.41 -5.96
CA ASP A 234 -1.77 26.56 -5.16
C ASP A 234 -1.56 25.99 -3.75
N VAL A 235 -1.69 26.86 -2.74
CA VAL A 235 -1.72 26.53 -1.31
C VAL A 235 -3.18 26.52 -0.86
N GLU A 236 -3.78 25.33 -0.76
CA GLU A 236 -5.14 25.18 -0.25
C GLU A 236 -5.18 25.26 1.29
N VAL A 237 -5.82 26.32 1.77
CA VAL A 237 -6.18 26.55 3.17
C VAL A 237 -7.25 25.54 3.60
N MET A 238 -6.90 24.63 4.53
CA MET A 238 -7.85 23.68 5.10
C MET A 238 -8.79 24.39 6.09
N SER A 239 -10.09 24.36 5.78
CA SER A 239 -11.13 24.77 6.72
C SER A 239 -11.46 23.64 7.70
N THR A 240 -11.58 24.01 8.96
CA THR A 240 -12.03 23.18 10.08
C THR A 240 -13.55 23.01 10.05
N ASP A 241 -14.06 21.81 9.83
CA ASP A 241 -15.46 21.47 10.10
C ASP A 241 -15.58 20.66 11.41
N SER A 242 -15.77 21.39 12.50
CA SER A 242 -16.21 20.79 13.76
C SER A 242 -17.71 20.50 13.69
N SER A 243 -18.08 19.22 13.61
CA SER A 243 -19.46 18.77 13.88
C SER A 243 -19.50 18.04 15.23
N SER A 244 -19.88 18.76 16.28
CA SER A 244 -20.30 18.16 17.56
C SER A 244 -21.78 17.81 17.48
N SER A 245 -22.12 16.52 17.50
CA SER A 245 -23.50 16.08 17.69
C SER A 245 -23.79 15.96 19.19
N SER A 246 -24.69 16.81 19.66
CA SER A 246 -25.29 16.78 20.98
C SER A 246 -26.36 15.68 21.02
N SER A 247 -26.11 14.60 21.76
CA SER A 247 -27.13 13.59 22.04
C SER A 247 -27.79 13.91 23.38
N SER A 248 -28.98 14.49 23.28
CA SER A 248 -29.99 14.49 24.33
C SER A 248 -30.88 13.28 24.08
N ASP A 249 -30.97 12.34 25.01
CA ASP A 249 -32.12 11.45 25.08
C ASP A 249 -32.46 11.12 26.53
N SER A 250 -33.76 11.13 26.77
CA SER A 250 -34.43 11.08 28.06
C SER A 250 -35.00 9.68 28.28
N GLN A 251 -34.74 9.06 29.44
CA GLN A 251 -35.69 8.24 30.20
C GLN A 251 -35.11 7.83 31.55
#